data_AF-A0A4Q9RCA0-F1
#
_entry.id   AF-A0A4Q9RCA0-F1
#
_cell.length_a   1.000
_cell.length_b   1.000
_cell.length_c   1.000
_cell.angle_alpha   90.00
_cell.angle_beta   90.00
_cell.angle_gamma   90.00
#
_symmetry.space_group_name_H-M   'P 1'
#
loop_
_entity.id
_entity.type
_entity.pdbx_description
1 polymer ?
#
loop_
_entity_poly.entity_id
_entity_poly.type
_entity_poly.pdbx_seq_one_letter_code
_entity_poly.pdbx_strand_id
1 'polypeptide(L)' 'MDRNDQVVDDERFARAAELLLAVTGEPEEPTHLRNLIDWVESDERNKAAFKELERVWQVTGDVLQREPGLVHDDSAH' A
#
# COMPACT_ATOMS: atom_id res chain seq x y z
N MET A 1 -17.21 14.89 19.78
CA MET A 1 -17.92 15.12 18.50
C MET A 1 -17.03 16.07 17.72
N ASP A 2 -16.40 15.72 16.62
CA ASP A 2 -16.61 14.65 15.65
C ASP A 2 -15.22 14.36 15.05
N ARG A 3 -14.59 13.23 15.39
CA ARG A 3 -13.34 12.81 14.74
C ARG A 3 -13.78 12.00 13.54
N ASN A 4 -14.12 12.71 12.47
CA ASN A 4 -14.43 12.13 11.17
C ASN A 4 -13.12 11.70 10.46
N ASP A 5 -12.17 11.17 11.24
CA ASP A 5 -11.03 10.44 10.72
C ASP A 5 -11.62 9.16 10.19
N GLN A 6 -11.73 9.06 8.86
CA GLN A 6 -11.87 7.77 8.20
C GLN A 6 -10.63 6.96 8.58
N VAL A 7 -10.67 6.31 9.74
CA VAL A 7 -9.71 5.29 10.13
C VAL A 7 -9.81 4.25 9.02
N VAL A 8 -8.77 4.18 8.20
CA VAL A 8 -8.61 3.04 7.31
C VAL A 8 -8.59 1.83 8.23
N ASP A 9 -9.61 1.01 8.09
CA ASP A 9 -9.73 -0.24 8.81
C ASP A 9 -8.53 -1.13 8.45
N ASP A 10 -7.88 -1.73 9.45
CA ASP A 10 -6.71 -2.58 9.28
C ASP A 10 -6.98 -3.69 8.24
N GLU A 11 -8.21 -4.21 8.19
CA GLU A 11 -8.62 -5.21 7.20
C GLU A 11 -8.58 -4.68 5.76
N ARG A 12 -9.00 -3.43 5.53
CA ARG A 12 -8.95 -2.80 4.20
C ARG A 12 -7.54 -2.44 3.81
N PHE A 13 -6.72 -2.00 4.76
CA PHE A 13 -5.31 -1.74 4.51
C PHE A 13 -4.59 -3.03 4.11
N ALA A 14 -4.77 -4.11 4.88
CA ALA A 14 -4.21 -5.42 4.58
C ALA A 14 -4.68 -5.91 3.20
N ARG A 15 -5.97 -5.75 2.89
CA ARG A 15 -6.50 -6.15 1.58
C ARG A 15 -5.93 -5.34 0.42
N ALA A 16 -5.74 -4.03 0.58
CA ALA A 16 -5.07 -3.20 -0.41
C ALA A 16 -3.64 -3.67 -0.66
N ALA A 17 -2.90 -4.03 0.40
CA ALA A 17 -1.53 -4.53 0.30
C ALA A 17 -1.47 -5.88 -0.42
N GLU A 18 -2.36 -6.82 -0.11
CA GLU A 18 -2.46 -8.11 -0.81
C GLU A 18 -2.69 -7.94 -2.32
N LEU A 19 -3.63 -7.08 -2.70
CA LEU A 19 -3.96 -6.83 -4.11
C LEU A 19 -2.80 -6.16 -4.85
N LEU A 20 -2.12 -5.20 -4.20
CA LEU A 20 -0.95 -4.56 -4.78
C LEU A 20 0.20 -5.57 -4.97
N LEU A 21 0.45 -6.43 -3.97
CA LEU A 21 1.48 -7.47 -4.06
C LEU A 21 1.22 -8.46 -5.21
N ALA A 22 -0.04 -8.86 -5.43
CA ALA A 22 -0.40 -9.71 -6.56
C ALA A 22 -0.08 -9.05 -7.90
N VAL A 23 -0.38 -7.75 -8.06
CA VAL A 23 -0.03 -6.98 -9.26
C VAL A 23 1.48 -6.88 -9.45
N THR A 24 2.23 -6.61 -8.40
CA THR A 24 3.69 -6.46 -8.50
C THR A 24 4.43 -7.78 -8.64
N GLY A 25 3.87 -8.88 -8.14
CA GLY A 25 4.44 -10.22 -8.21
C GLY A 25 4.30 -10.85 -9.59
N GLU A 26 3.18 -10.60 -10.27
CA GLU A 26 2.87 -11.10 -11.62
C GLU A 26 2.28 -9.97 -12.48
N PRO A 27 3.09 -8.98 -12.89
CA PRO A 27 2.62 -7.80 -13.62
C PRO A 27 2.07 -8.11 -15.01
N GLU A 28 2.42 -9.27 -15.58
CA GLU A 28 1.91 -9.78 -16.84
C GLU A 28 0.50 -10.39 -16.74
N GLU A 29 0.00 -10.68 -15.53
CA GLU A 29 -1.34 -11.25 -15.32
C GLU A 29 -2.38 -10.12 -15.19
N PRO A 30 -3.15 -9.83 -16.25
CA PRO A 30 -4.07 -8.67 -16.26
C PRO A 30 -5.20 -8.80 -15.25
N THR A 31 -5.52 -10.02 -14.80
CA THR A 31 -6.58 -10.26 -13.81
C THR A 31 -6.23 -9.64 -12.46
N HIS A 32 -4.95 -9.59 -12.06
CA HIS A 32 -4.54 -8.97 -10.81
C HIS A 32 -4.83 -7.47 -10.80
N LEU A 33 -4.48 -6.78 -11.88
CA LEU A 33 -4.75 -5.35 -12.02
C LEU A 33 -6.26 -5.08 -12.04
N ARG A 34 -7.03 -5.89 -12.76
CA ARG A 34 -8.50 -5.77 -12.79
C ARG A 34 -9.10 -5.96 -11.39
N ASN A 35 -8.69 -6.99 -10.66
CA ASN A 35 -9.19 -7.25 -9.31
C ASN A 35 -8.89 -6.10 -8.34
N LEU A 36 -7.70 -5.47 -8.47
CA LEU A 36 -7.37 -4.29 -7.69
C LEU A 36 -8.29 -3.11 -8.03
N ILE A 37 -8.48 -2.81 -9.32
CA ILE A 37 -9.37 -1.73 -9.79
C ILE A 37 -10.80 -1.96 -9.29
N ASP A 38 -11.35 -3.15 -9.52
CA ASP A 38 -12.72 -3.50 -9.12
C ASP A 38 -12.92 -3.33 -7.60
N TRP A 39 -11.94 -3.76 -6.79
CA TRP A 39 -12.00 -3.61 -5.35
C TRP A 39 -11.92 -2.15 -4.90
N VAL A 40 -11.01 -1.36 -5.49
CA VAL A 40 -10.87 0.07 -5.22
C VAL A 40 -12.14 0.83 -5.59
N GLU A 41 -12.77 0.50 -6.73
CA GLU A 41 -13.98 1.19 -7.19
C GLU A 41 -15.24 0.80 -6.42
N SER A 42 -15.26 -0.38 -5.79
CA SER A 42 -16.45 -0.89 -5.09
C SER A 42 -16.87 -0.12 -3.82
N ASP A 43 -15.97 0.62 -3.17
CA ASP A 43 -16.25 1.39 -1.95
C ASP A 43 -15.25 2.54 -1.78
N GLU A 44 -15.73 3.75 -1.44
CA GLU A 44 -14.88 4.92 -1.13
C GLU A 44 -13.88 4.64 0.01
N ARG A 45 -14.23 3.76 0.96
CA ARG A 45 -13.32 3.36 2.04
C ARG A 45 -12.15 2.52 1.52
N ASN A 46 -12.37 1.74 0.46
CA ASN A 46 -11.29 0.98 -0.19
C ASN A 46 -10.36 1.93 -0.95
N LYS A 47 -10.90 2.97 -1.59
CA LYS A 47 -10.09 4.05 -2.18
C LYS A 47 -9.24 4.76 -1.14
N ALA A 48 -9.80 5.07 0.03
CA ALA A 48 -9.06 5.69 1.12
C ALA A 48 -7.91 4.78 1.60
N ALA A 49 -8.18 3.47 1.75
CA ALA A 49 -7.17 2.48 2.13
C ALA A 49 -6.02 2.38 1.11
N PHE A 50 -6.37 2.34 -0.18
CA PHE A 50 -5.37 2.26 -1.25
C PHE A 50 -4.50 3.52 -1.35
N LYS A 51 -5.09 4.72 -1.15
CA LYS A 51 -4.33 5.98 -1.11
C LYS A 51 -3.37 6.03 0.07
N GLU A 52 -3.76 5.51 1.23
CA GLU A 52 -2.86 5.45 2.38
C GLU A 52 -1.70 4.48 2.12
N LEU A 53 -1.97 3.34 1.50
CA LEU A 53 -0.92 2.40 1.07
C LEU A 53 0.05 3.04 0.07
N GLU A 54 -0.46 3.77 -0.93
CA GLU A 54 0.36 4.53 -1.88
C GLU A 54 1.26 5.54 -1.17
N ARG A 55 0.71 6.28 -0.19
CA ARG A 55 1.47 7.25 0.61
C ARG A 55 2.59 6.57 1.40
N VAL A 56 2.31 5.45 2.06
CA VAL A 56 3.32 4.66 2.80
C VAL A 56 4.43 4.22 1.85
N TRP A 57 4.08 3.72 0.66
CA TRP A 57 5.05 3.28 -0.35
C TRP A 57 5.95 4.43 -0.82
N GLN A 58 5.36 5.59 -1.15
CA GLN A 58 6.10 6.78 -1.59
C GLN A 58 7.06 7.29 -0.51
N VAL A 59 6.57 7.46 0.73
CA VAL A 59 7.39 7.92 1.86
C VAL A 59 8.55 6.96 2.11
N THR A 60 8.29 5.65 2.07
CA THR A 60 9.33 4.64 2.24
C THR A 60 10.37 4.74 1.12
N GLY A 61 9.94 4.83 -0.14
CA GLY A 61 10.84 4.99 -1.28
C GLY A 61 11.72 6.23 -1.17
N ASP A 62 11.14 7.37 -0.77
CA ASP A 62 11.87 8.62 -0.56
C ASP A 62 12.92 8.50 0.56
N VAL A 63 12.56 7.87 1.68
CA VAL A 63 13.49 7.63 2.79
C VAL A 63 14.64 6.73 2.35
N LEU A 64 14.34 5.63 1.64
CA LEU A 64 15.35 4.71 1.13
C LEU A 64 16.33 5.38 0.15
N GLN A 65 15.86 6.32 -0.67
CA GLN A 65 16.72 7.08 -1.58
C GLN A 65 17.60 8.10 -0.84
N ARG A 66 17.10 8.70 0.25
CA ARG A 66 17.83 9.69 1.06
C ARG A 66 18.84 9.04 2.00
N GLU A 67 18.49 7.89 2.54
CA GLU A 67 19.24 7.17 3.57
C GLU A 67 19.42 5.69 3.18
N PRO A 68 20.20 5.39 2.12
CA PRO A 68 20.38 4.03 1.63
C PRO A 68 21.00 3.07 2.67
N GLY A 69 21.59 3.59 3.75
CA GLY A 69 22.14 2.82 4.87
C GLY A 69 21.09 2.23 5.82
N LEU A 70 19.83 2.71 5.82
CA LEU A 70 18.76 2.19 6.69
C LEU A 70 18.41 0.72 6.41
N VAL A 71 18.74 0.20 5.23
CA VAL A 71 18.47 -1.20 4.83
C VAL A 71 19.72 -2.08 4.98
N HIS A 72 20.87 -1.51 5.36
CA HIS A 72 22.15 -2.22 5.41
C HIS A 72 22.77 -2.29 6.81
N ASP A 73 22.11 -1.77 7.84
CA ASP A 73 22.61 -1.90 9.21
C ASP A 73 22.08 -3.18 9.88
N ASP A 74 22.53 -4.31 9.36
CA ASP A 74 22.48 -5.61 10.06
C ASP A 74 23.87 -6.29 10.01
N SER A 75 24.92 -5.46 10.00
CA SER A 75 26.32 -5.92 9.95
C SER A 75 27.26 -5.01 10.72
N ALA A 76 26.94 -4.72 11.98
CA ALA A 76 27.94 -4.22 12.93
C ALA A 76 27.59 -4.53 14.40
N HIS A 77 28.19 -5.62 14.89
CA HIS A 77 28.59 -5.93 16.28
C HIS A 77 27.55 -6.49 17.25
#